data_AF-A0A847BK04-F1
#
_entry.id   AF-A0A847BK04-F1
#
_cell.length_a   1.000
_cell.length_b   1.000
_cell.length_c   1.000
_cell.angle_alpha   90.00
_cell.angle_beta   90.00
_cell.angle_gamma   90.00
#
_symmetry.space_group_name_H-M   'P 1'
#
loop_
_entity.id
_entity.type
_entity.pdbx_description
1 polymer ?
#
loop_
_entity_poly.entity_id
_entity_poly.type
_entity_poly.pdbx_seq_one_letter_code
_entity_poly.pdbx_strand_id
1 'polypeptide(L)'
;MQLEITDVFTFTPICYSVTDEDLAQIESSAEERRKLLAFFKNILDGDSRIYFSDLSLRAIASEGRLLIPLHGTIDIPPSERMPFLNHVMQYATKDAADDKFQLVYSSISRMWLVCTPELSIIYTIGHDLKNEKVHLFYGINLGDNLRELIEQEGLDIAALNSDLWNDLRQILD
;
A
#
# COMPACT_ATOMS: atom_id res chain seq x y z
N MET A 1 12.04 13.39 15.46
CA MET A 1 11.19 12.30 15.95
C MET A 1 10.80 11.51 14.71
N GLN A 2 11.30 10.29 14.57
CA GLN A 2 10.90 9.42 13.46
C GLN A 2 9.54 8.85 13.86
N LEU A 3 8.50 9.15 13.07
CA LEU A 3 7.16 8.63 13.34
C LEU A 3 7.15 7.14 12.98
N GLU A 4 6.93 6.30 13.98
CA GLU A 4 6.78 4.87 13.81
C GLU A 4 5.42 4.60 13.14
N ILE A 5 5.44 3.98 11.97
CA ILE A 5 4.23 3.59 11.24
C ILE A 5 3.84 2.21 11.74
N THR A 6 2.64 2.07 12.30
CA THR A 6 2.17 0.81 12.89
C THR A 6 1.36 -0.02 11.91
N ASP A 7 0.49 0.62 11.14
CA ASP A 7 -0.42 -0.04 10.22
C ASP A 7 -0.60 0.78 8.94
N VAL A 8 -0.69 0.07 7.82
CA VAL A 8 -0.94 0.66 6.50
C VAL A 8 -2.01 -0.16 5.79
N PHE A 9 -3.12 0.47 5.40
CA PHE A 9 -4.17 -0.20 4.63
C PHE A 9 -4.20 0.33 3.20
N THR A 10 -4.07 -0.58 2.25
CA THR A 10 -3.91 -0.32 0.83
C THR A 10 -5.13 -0.86 0.08
N PHE A 11 -6.17 -0.01 -0.02
CA PHE A 11 -7.37 -0.26 -0.82
C PHE A 11 -7.31 0.44 -2.19
N THR A 12 -6.14 0.95 -2.56
CA THR A 12 -5.88 1.67 -3.82
C THR A 12 -4.47 1.33 -4.30
N PRO A 13 -4.16 1.31 -5.61
CA PRO A 13 -2.86 0.82 -6.11
C PRO A 13 -1.72 1.82 -5.83
N ILE A 14 -1.18 1.83 -4.61
CA ILE A 14 -0.05 2.69 -4.21
C ILE A 14 1.28 2.11 -4.71
N CYS A 15 2.18 2.98 -5.20
CA CYS A 15 3.53 2.55 -5.54
C CYS A 15 4.46 2.60 -4.32
N TYR A 16 4.78 1.43 -3.76
CA TYR A 16 5.71 1.32 -2.62
C TYR A 16 7.17 1.17 -3.02
N SER A 17 7.47 0.68 -4.22
CA SER A 17 8.84 0.41 -4.68
C SER A 17 9.20 1.24 -5.91
N VAL A 18 9.09 2.55 -5.80
CA VAL A 18 9.57 3.49 -6.82
C VAL A 18 11.08 3.71 -6.74
N THR A 19 11.69 3.99 -7.88
CA THR A 19 13.05 4.54 -7.98
C THR A 19 13.03 6.08 -8.04
N ASP A 20 14.19 6.73 -7.90
CA ASP A 20 14.28 8.18 -8.12
C ASP A 20 13.96 8.53 -9.57
N GLU A 21 14.35 7.66 -10.51
CA GLU A 21 14.06 7.78 -11.94
C GLU A 21 12.56 7.73 -12.24
N ASP A 22 11.82 6.85 -11.57
CA ASP A 22 10.36 6.78 -11.69
C ASP A 22 9.71 8.06 -11.17
N LEU A 23 10.12 8.52 -9.99
CA LEU A 23 9.59 9.73 -9.38
C LEU A 23 9.97 11.00 -10.14
N ALA A 24 11.13 11.03 -10.83
CA ALA A 24 11.55 12.18 -11.62
C ALA A 24 10.59 12.49 -12.79
N GLN A 25 9.74 11.54 -13.17
CA GLN A 25 8.72 11.73 -14.20
C GLN A 25 7.52 12.57 -13.71
N ILE A 26 7.29 12.62 -12.39
CA ILE A 26 6.13 13.29 -11.78
C ILE A 26 6.50 14.36 -10.74
N GLU A 27 7.71 14.31 -10.18
CA GLU A 27 8.20 15.23 -9.16
C GLU A 27 9.60 15.76 -9.52
N SER A 28 9.66 17.05 -9.86
CA SER A 28 10.90 17.71 -10.28
C SER A 28 11.89 17.96 -9.12
N SER A 29 11.39 18.11 -7.88
CA SER A 29 12.19 18.40 -6.70
C SER A 29 12.91 17.15 -6.19
N ALA A 30 14.24 17.13 -6.32
CA ALA A 30 15.08 16.06 -5.78
C ALA A 30 15.02 15.95 -4.24
N GLU A 31 14.60 17.00 -3.54
CA GLU A 31 14.35 16.94 -2.10
C GLU A 31 13.05 16.19 -1.80
N GLU A 32 11.96 16.51 -2.50
CA GLU A 32 10.67 15.86 -2.33
C GLU A 32 10.74 14.38 -2.74
N ARG A 33 11.42 14.05 -3.84
CA ARG A 33 11.64 12.64 -4.22
C ARG A 33 12.37 11.85 -3.15
N ARG A 34 13.41 12.43 -2.52
CA ARG A 34 14.11 11.79 -1.40
C ARG A 34 13.20 11.56 -0.19
N LYS A 35 12.29 12.49 0.11
CA LYS A 35 11.30 12.33 1.19
C LYS A 35 10.31 11.21 0.88
N LEU A 36 9.80 11.14 -0.35
CA LEU A 36 8.91 10.07 -0.81
C LEU A 36 9.58 8.69 -0.74
N LEU A 37 10.80 8.58 -1.29
CA LEU A 37 11.59 7.34 -1.23
C LEU A 37 11.83 6.90 0.22
N ALA A 38 12.22 7.84 1.09
CA ALA A 38 12.42 7.55 2.51
C ALA A 38 11.12 7.13 3.20
N PHE A 39 9.99 7.71 2.83
CA PHE A 39 8.69 7.38 3.41
C PHE A 39 8.23 5.97 3.04
N PHE A 40 8.25 5.62 1.75
CA PHE A 40 7.88 4.27 1.32
C PHE A 40 8.85 3.21 1.84
N LYS A 41 10.15 3.54 1.87
CA LYS A 41 11.15 2.66 2.50
C LYS A 41 10.87 2.46 3.98
N ASN A 42 10.47 3.49 4.72
CA ASN A 42 10.13 3.36 6.14
C ASN A 42 8.91 2.44 6.36
N ILE A 43 7.93 2.46 5.45
CA ILE A 43 6.78 1.53 5.47
C ILE A 43 7.27 0.08 5.23
N LEU A 44 8.04 -0.13 4.15
CA LEU A 44 8.46 -1.47 3.72
C LEU A 44 9.53 -2.11 4.63
N ASP A 45 10.49 -1.34 5.13
CA ASP A 45 11.58 -1.84 5.98
C ASP A 45 11.19 -1.89 7.45
N GLY A 46 10.27 -1.04 7.91
CA GLY A 46 9.86 -0.96 9.32
C GLY A 46 8.93 -2.11 9.74
N ASP A 47 8.53 -2.13 11.00
CA ASP A 47 7.68 -3.19 11.59
C ASP A 47 6.18 -2.97 11.33
N SER A 48 5.83 -2.11 10.36
CA SER A 48 4.42 -1.81 10.04
C SER A 48 3.70 -3.04 9.47
N ARG A 49 2.45 -3.24 9.89
CA ARG A 49 1.54 -4.21 9.26
C ARG A 49 0.90 -3.59 8.04
N ILE A 50 0.96 -4.27 6.90
CA ILE A 50 0.49 -3.78 5.62
C ILE A 50 -0.66 -4.66 5.13
N TYR A 51 -1.85 -4.07 5.06
CA TYR A 51 -3.07 -4.70 4.59
C TYR A 51 -3.28 -4.34 3.13
N PHE A 52 -3.25 -5.31 2.22
CA PHE A 52 -3.64 -5.13 0.82
C PHE A 52 -5.04 -5.66 0.60
N SER A 53 -5.86 -4.88 -0.10
CA SER A 53 -7.06 -5.47 -0.67
C SER A 53 -6.74 -6.32 -1.88
N ASP A 54 -7.48 -7.41 -2.08
CA ASP A 54 -7.39 -8.21 -3.30
C ASP A 54 -7.66 -7.36 -4.55
N LEU A 55 -8.62 -6.43 -4.48
CA LEU A 55 -8.93 -5.49 -5.55
C LEU A 55 -7.75 -4.59 -5.91
N SER A 56 -6.99 -4.09 -4.92
CA SER A 56 -5.80 -3.28 -5.19
C SER A 56 -4.71 -4.08 -5.90
N LEU A 57 -4.43 -5.31 -5.47
CA LEU A 57 -3.44 -6.18 -6.11
C LEU A 57 -3.85 -6.51 -7.56
N ARG A 58 -5.13 -6.82 -7.78
CA ARG A 58 -5.70 -7.05 -9.12
C ARG A 58 -5.58 -5.82 -10.01
N ALA A 59 -5.84 -4.62 -9.48
CA ALA A 59 -5.69 -3.38 -10.24
C ALA A 59 -4.23 -3.16 -10.65
N ILE A 60 -3.26 -3.42 -9.77
CA ILE A 60 -1.84 -3.33 -10.10
C ILE A 60 -1.46 -4.33 -11.21
N ALA A 61 -1.87 -5.59 -11.08
CA ALA A 61 -1.53 -6.63 -12.07
C ALA A 61 -2.16 -6.37 -13.45
N SER A 62 -3.42 -5.94 -13.48
CA SER A 62 -4.20 -5.79 -14.73
C SER A 62 -4.00 -4.44 -15.41
N GLU A 63 -3.90 -3.34 -14.66
CA GLU A 63 -3.80 -1.98 -15.20
C GLU A 63 -2.36 -1.46 -15.16
N GLY A 64 -1.58 -1.81 -14.14
CA GLY A 64 -0.21 -1.33 -13.93
C GLY A 64 -0.12 0.16 -13.57
N ARG A 65 -1.24 0.85 -13.37
CA ARG A 65 -1.25 2.26 -12.99
C ARG A 65 -1.16 2.40 -11.48
N LEU A 66 -0.04 2.90 -11.01
CA LEU A 66 0.24 3.10 -9.60
C LEU A 66 0.12 4.56 -9.21
N LEU A 67 -0.34 4.81 -7.98
CA LEU A 67 -0.51 6.12 -7.41
C LEU A 67 0.66 6.49 -6.51
N ILE A 68 1.12 7.72 -6.67
CA ILE A 68 1.94 8.44 -5.68
C ILE A 68 1.04 9.55 -5.13
N PRO A 69 0.53 9.39 -3.90
CA PRO A 69 -0.37 10.37 -3.28
C PRO A 69 0.16 11.80 -3.40
N LEU A 70 -0.67 12.69 -3.91
CA LEU A 70 -0.43 14.12 -4.15
C LEU A 70 0.58 14.45 -5.27
N HIS A 71 1.21 13.47 -5.92
CA HIS A 71 2.16 13.70 -7.01
C HIS A 71 1.68 13.17 -8.36
N GLY A 72 0.82 12.15 -8.38
CA GLY A 72 0.20 11.64 -9.60
C GLY A 72 0.34 10.13 -9.75
N THR A 73 0.51 9.67 -10.98
CA THR A 73 0.55 8.24 -11.31
C THR A 73 1.80 7.86 -12.08
N ILE A 74 2.27 6.64 -11.85
CA ILE A 74 3.31 5.97 -12.63
C ILE A 74 2.68 4.75 -13.30
N ASP A 75 2.88 4.60 -14.60
CA ASP A 75 2.38 3.44 -15.35
C ASP A 75 3.50 2.39 -15.49
N ILE A 76 3.26 1.18 -14.99
CA ILE A 76 4.13 0.03 -15.13
C ILE A 76 3.69 -0.80 -16.36
N PRO A 77 4.61 -1.07 -17.32
CA PRO A 77 4.29 -1.85 -18.51
C PRO A 77 3.92 -3.29 -18.14
N PRO A 78 3.07 -3.98 -18.93
CA PRO A 78 2.58 -5.32 -18.61
C PRO A 78 3.66 -6.34 -18.20
N SER A 79 4.84 -6.31 -18.84
CA SER A 79 5.95 -7.22 -18.52
C SER A 79 6.57 -7.01 -17.14
N GLU A 80 6.40 -5.83 -16.54
CA GLU A 80 7.03 -5.42 -15.27
C GLU A 80 6.07 -5.44 -14.08
N ARG A 81 4.77 -5.64 -14.30
CA ARG A 81 3.75 -5.57 -13.22
C ARG A 81 3.91 -6.68 -12.18
N MET A 82 4.11 -7.91 -12.63
CA MET A 82 4.36 -9.03 -11.73
C MET A 82 5.75 -8.99 -11.10
N PRO A 83 6.84 -8.65 -11.82
CA PRO A 83 8.12 -8.32 -11.19
C PRO A 83 8.01 -7.27 -10.08
N PHE A 84 7.25 -6.19 -10.31
CA PHE A 84 7.00 -5.16 -9.30
C PHE A 84 6.31 -5.73 -8.05
N LEU A 85 5.19 -6.44 -8.23
CA LEU A 85 4.46 -7.03 -7.10
C LEU A 85 5.35 -8.03 -6.34
N ASN A 86 6.09 -8.89 -7.05
CA ASN A 86 7.02 -9.83 -6.43
C ASN A 86 8.07 -9.11 -5.59
N HIS A 87 8.59 -7.97 -6.06
CA HIS A 87 9.57 -7.21 -5.30
C HIS A 87 8.98 -6.61 -4.02
N VAL A 88 7.74 -6.08 -4.06
CA VAL A 88 7.05 -5.65 -2.83
C VAL A 88 6.84 -6.84 -1.89
N MET A 89 6.45 -8.00 -2.41
CA MET A 89 6.21 -9.20 -1.61
C MET A 89 7.48 -9.86 -1.06
N GLN A 90 8.68 -9.54 -1.59
CA GLN A 90 9.94 -9.98 -0.97
C GLN A 90 10.08 -9.48 0.48
N TYR A 91 9.46 -8.33 0.80
CA TYR A 91 9.41 -7.79 2.16
C TYR A 91 8.47 -8.57 3.09
N ALA A 92 7.53 -9.36 2.55
CA ALA A 92 6.74 -10.31 3.33
C ALA A 92 7.53 -11.57 3.70
N THR A 93 8.55 -11.91 2.90
CA THR A 93 9.30 -13.18 3.00
C THR A 93 10.65 -13.08 3.72
N LYS A 94 11.10 -11.87 4.08
CA LYS A 94 12.34 -11.65 4.83
C LYS A 94 12.06 -11.72 6.34
N ASP A 95 12.46 -12.83 6.95
CA ASP A 95 12.55 -13.09 8.39
C ASP A 95 11.26 -12.88 9.22
N ALA A 96 10.62 -14.00 9.58
CA ALA A 96 9.75 -14.21 10.75
C ALA A 96 8.49 -13.35 10.94
N ALA A 97 8.16 -12.43 10.03
CA ALA A 97 6.92 -11.68 10.10
C ALA A 97 5.85 -12.29 9.19
N ASP A 98 5.41 -13.52 9.52
CA ASP A 98 4.27 -14.18 8.86
C ASP A 98 3.03 -13.26 8.82
N ASP A 99 2.98 -12.25 9.70
CA ASP A 99 1.87 -11.31 9.81
C ASP A 99 2.09 -9.94 9.15
N LYS A 100 3.26 -9.65 8.55
CA LYS A 100 3.54 -8.29 8.04
C LYS A 100 2.59 -7.88 6.93
N PHE A 101 2.40 -8.77 5.95
CA PHE A 101 1.48 -8.51 4.85
C PHE A 101 0.20 -9.30 5.07
N GLN A 102 -0.93 -8.62 5.01
CA GLN A 102 -2.25 -9.18 5.19
C GLN A 102 -3.08 -8.92 3.94
N LEU A 103 -3.76 -9.93 3.45
CA LEU A 103 -4.72 -9.82 2.37
C LEU A 103 -6.11 -9.63 2.96
N VAL A 104 -6.82 -8.61 2.49
CA VAL A 104 -8.18 -8.29 2.89
C VAL A 104 -9.10 -8.47 1.69
N TYR A 105 -10.01 -9.44 1.75
CA TYR A 105 -11.05 -9.59 0.73
C TYR A 105 -12.18 -8.62 1.03
N SER A 106 -12.25 -7.49 0.32
CA SER A 106 -13.27 -6.47 0.61
C SER A 106 -13.65 -5.63 -0.59
N SER A 107 -14.86 -5.06 -0.54
CA SER A 107 -15.33 -4.02 -1.45
C SER A 107 -15.17 -2.61 -0.87
N ILE A 108 -14.26 -2.42 0.10
CA ILE A 108 -14.00 -1.11 0.70
C ILE A 108 -13.53 -0.14 -0.39
N SER A 109 -14.05 1.10 -0.34
CA SER A 109 -13.72 2.16 -1.29
C SER A 109 -12.21 2.44 -1.37
N ARG A 110 -11.74 2.93 -2.53
CA ARG A 110 -10.34 3.28 -2.76
C ARG A 110 -9.83 4.24 -1.69
N MET A 111 -8.94 3.71 -0.85
CA MET A 111 -8.38 4.40 0.29
C MET A 111 -6.95 3.94 0.52
N TRP A 112 -6.13 4.83 1.05
CA TRP A 112 -4.87 4.50 1.68
C TRP A 112 -4.83 5.08 3.08
N LEU A 113 -4.77 4.23 4.10
CA LEU A 113 -4.71 4.62 5.50
C LEU A 113 -3.30 4.35 6.02
N VAL A 114 -2.64 5.36 6.58
CA VAL A 114 -1.34 5.22 7.27
C VAL A 114 -1.54 5.61 8.72
N CYS A 115 -1.20 4.71 9.63
CA CYS A 115 -1.36 4.89 11.07
C CYS A 115 -0.01 4.95 11.77
N THR A 116 0.08 5.88 12.72
CA THR A 116 1.10 5.94 13.77
C THR A 116 0.38 5.99 15.12
N PRO A 117 1.08 5.86 16.25
CA PRO A 117 0.46 5.98 17.56
C PRO A 117 -0.23 7.32 17.82
N GLU A 118 0.21 8.39 17.15
CA GLU A 118 -0.25 9.76 17.39
C GLU A 118 -1.06 10.36 16.23
N LEU A 119 -1.00 9.75 15.04
CA LEU A 119 -1.58 10.29 13.81
C LEU A 119 -2.09 9.17 12.91
N SER A 120 -3.32 9.32 12.42
CA SER A 120 -3.82 8.56 11.28
C SER A 120 -4.04 9.47 10.08
N ILE A 121 -3.58 9.03 8.91
CA ILE A 121 -3.71 9.73 7.64
C ILE A 121 -4.59 8.88 6.74
N ILE A 122 -5.76 9.39 6.36
CA ILE A 122 -6.59 8.80 5.31
C ILE A 122 -6.37 9.58 4.02
N TYR A 123 -5.85 8.91 3.02
CA TYR A 123 -5.84 9.35 1.65
C TYR A 123 -6.96 8.66 0.86
N THR A 124 -7.72 9.44 0.09
CA THR A 124 -8.74 8.92 -0.82
C THR A 124 -8.59 9.56 -2.19
N ILE A 125 -9.05 8.85 -3.21
CA ILE A 125 -9.03 9.32 -4.59
C ILE A 125 -10.28 8.85 -5.32
N GLY A 126 -10.78 9.68 -6.22
CA GLY A 126 -11.90 9.31 -7.10
C GLY A 126 -11.56 8.14 -8.01
N HIS A 127 -12.59 7.50 -8.55
CA HIS A 127 -12.42 6.38 -9.50
C HIS A 127 -11.68 6.77 -10.77
N ASP A 128 -11.79 8.03 -11.18
CA ASP A 128 -11.08 8.62 -12.32
C ASP A 128 -9.61 8.97 -12.01
N LEU A 129 -9.13 8.60 -10.81
CA LEU A 129 -7.83 8.97 -10.27
C LEU A 129 -7.64 10.49 -10.20
N LYS A 130 -8.72 11.22 -9.93
CA LYS A 130 -8.72 12.65 -9.65
C LYS A 130 -9.34 12.92 -8.28
N ASN A 131 -9.29 14.19 -7.87
CA ASN A 131 -9.93 14.67 -6.65
C ASN A 131 -9.38 13.98 -5.40
N GLU A 132 -8.06 14.00 -5.27
CA GLU A 132 -7.36 13.50 -4.10
C GLU A 132 -7.78 14.26 -2.84
N LYS A 133 -7.98 13.53 -1.75
CA LYS A 133 -8.26 14.11 -0.43
C LYS A 133 -7.40 13.46 0.62
N VAL A 134 -6.85 14.28 1.51
CA VAL A 134 -6.10 13.83 2.69
C VAL A 134 -6.83 14.31 3.93
N HIS A 135 -7.06 13.38 4.85
CA HIS A 135 -7.67 13.63 6.15
C HIS A 135 -6.68 13.24 7.25
N LEU A 136 -6.43 14.15 8.18
CA LEU A 136 -5.49 13.97 9.29
C LEU A 136 -6.27 13.85 10.59
N PHE A 137 -6.00 12.79 11.35
CA PHE A 137 -6.64 12.52 12.63
C PHE A 137 -5.56 12.38 13.71
N TYR A 138 -5.52 13.33 14.63
CA TYR A 138 -4.56 13.36 15.73
C TYR A 138 -5.11 12.62 16.96
N GLY A 139 -4.24 11.86 17.63
CA GLY A 139 -4.56 11.17 18.88
C GLY A 139 -5.54 10.01 18.74
N ILE A 140 -5.82 9.56 17.51
CA ILE A 140 -6.69 8.42 17.22
C ILE A 140 -5.95 7.48 16.27
N ASN A 141 -5.79 6.22 16.69
CA ASN A 141 -5.35 5.15 15.81
C ASN A 141 -6.58 4.58 15.08
N LEU A 142 -6.75 4.97 13.81
CA LEU A 142 -7.86 4.46 12.99
C LEU A 142 -7.64 3.02 12.51
N GLY A 143 -6.40 2.53 12.55
CA GLY A 143 -6.07 1.17 12.14
C GLY A 143 -6.75 0.13 13.02
N ASP A 144 -6.75 0.34 14.34
CA ASP A 144 -7.42 -0.55 15.30
C ASP A 144 -8.92 -0.66 14.99
N ASN A 145 -9.60 0.49 14.85
CA ASN A 145 -11.02 0.54 14.52
C ASN A 145 -11.33 -0.12 13.17
N LEU A 146 -10.46 0.04 12.17
CA LEU A 146 -10.67 -0.55 10.86
C LEU A 146 -10.49 -2.07 10.88
N ARG A 147 -9.53 -2.60 11.65
CA ARG A 147 -9.40 -4.07 11.81
C ARG A 147 -10.60 -4.67 12.51
N GLU A 148 -11.05 -4.04 13.59
CA GLU A 148 -12.28 -4.47 14.28
C GLU A 148 -13.48 -4.46 13.32
N LEU A 149 -13.60 -3.45 12.45
CA LEU A 149 -14.65 -3.41 11.44
C LEU A 149 -14.52 -4.55 10.43
N ILE A 150 -13.32 -4.80 9.91
CA ILE A 150 -13.07 -5.89 8.95
C ILE A 150 -13.42 -7.25 9.57
N GLU A 151 -13.01 -7.48 10.82
CA GLU A 151 -13.35 -8.69 11.58
C GLU A 151 -14.86 -8.80 11.85
N GLN A 152 -15.53 -7.72 12.22
CA GLN A 152 -16.98 -7.69 12.50
C GLN A 152 -17.84 -7.94 11.25
N GLU A 153 -17.42 -7.40 10.10
CA GLU A 153 -18.09 -7.62 8.81
C GLU A 153 -17.84 -9.03 8.25
N GLY A 154 -17.07 -9.87 8.97
CA GLY A 154 -16.73 -11.23 8.55
C GLY A 154 -15.90 -11.27 7.28
N LEU A 155 -15.16 -10.19 6.98
CA LEU A 155 -14.25 -10.14 5.85
C LEU A 155 -13.01 -10.97 6.18
N ASP A 156 -12.63 -11.85 5.25
CA ASP A 156 -11.46 -12.69 5.44
C ASP A 156 -10.19 -11.81 5.39
N ILE A 157 -9.46 -11.81 6.50
CA ILE A 157 -8.07 -11.35 6.57
C ILE A 157 -7.20 -12.60 6.56
N ALA A 158 -6.30 -12.70 5.60
CA ALA A 158 -5.34 -13.80 5.52
C ALA A 158 -3.91 -13.26 5.53
N ALA A 159 -3.05 -13.88 6.33
CA ALA A 159 -1.61 -13.65 6.25
C ALA A 159 -1.12 -13.98 4.83
N LEU A 160 -0.49 -13.01 4.18
CA LEU A 160 0.01 -13.13 2.82
C LEU A 160 1.40 -13.80 2.83
N ASN A 161 1.39 -15.10 3.13
CA ASN A 161 2.57 -15.94 3.11
C ASN A 161 2.97 -16.35 1.67
N SER A 162 4.05 -17.12 1.54
CA SER A 162 4.56 -17.58 0.24
C SER A 162 3.54 -18.40 -0.56
N ASP A 163 2.73 -19.21 0.12
CA ASP A 163 1.79 -20.12 -0.54
C ASP A 163 0.61 -19.33 -1.12
N LEU A 164 -0.02 -18.47 -0.31
CA LEU A 164 -1.10 -17.61 -0.77
C LEU A 164 -0.63 -16.64 -1.85
N TRP A 165 0.60 -16.12 -1.76
CA TRP A 165 1.18 -15.31 -2.83
C TRP A 165 1.34 -16.09 -4.14
N ASN A 166 1.81 -17.34 -4.07
CA ASN A 166 1.97 -18.19 -5.26
C ASN A 166 0.62 -18.49 -5.92
N ASP A 167 -0.43 -18.74 -5.13
CA ASP A 167 -1.78 -18.96 -5.64
C ASP A 167 -2.36 -17.70 -6.28
N LEU A 168 -2.24 -16.55 -5.61
CA LEU A 168 -2.66 -15.26 -6.17
C LEU A 168 -1.92 -14.94 -7.47
N ARG A 169 -0.62 -15.19 -7.53
CA ARG A 169 0.18 -14.96 -8.74
C ARG A 169 -0.39 -15.70 -9.95
N GLN A 170 -0.80 -16.95 -9.79
CA GLN A 170 -1.40 -17.73 -10.90
C GLN A 170 -2.75 -17.18 -11.37
N ILE A 171 -3.47 -16.45 -10.51
CA ILE A 171 -4.75 -15.80 -10.84
C ILE A 171 -4.52 -14.41 -11.47
N LEU A 172 -3.39 -13.78 -11.15
CA LEU A 172 -3.03 -12.44 -11.63
C LEU A 172 -2.28 -12.46 -12.97
N ASP A 173 -1.58 -13.54 -13.28
CA ASP A 173 -0.96 -13.84 -14.59
C ASP A 173 -2.00 -14.19 -15.68
#